data_AF-A0A3L7TGH7-F1
#
_entry.id   AF-A0A3L7TGH7-F1
#
_cell.length_a   1.000
_cell.length_b   1.000
_cell.length_c   1.000
_cell.angle_alpha   90.00
_cell.angle_beta   90.00
_cell.angle_gamma   90.00
#
_symmetry.space_group_name_H-M   'P 1'
#
loop_
_entity.id
_entity.type
_entity.pdbx_description
1 polymer ?
#
loop_
_entity_poly.entity_id
_entity_poly.type
_entity_poly.pdbx_seq_one_letter_code
_entity_poly.pdbx_strand_id
1 'polypeptide(L)'
;MRSFSRNQIVLTAALVMSAVLGAGCQNKKVSVEITAGETGTTRTFATNEKDSEALARVSNAYGNDGQADAALGRSFTGTFAENALPSEIGNRGALGTAKSSLGTTSVYLEQFAARRDEWAAFKNRVESGVLWTQILGKFLESRKITDDATRETFHQWWNAEIVPLAADLYLMYSGMQAVVQAQRIGAKPRKRDDLSPRTSDEAFRMEVFEPLALLLVERGWVNADELTLLHAATVDGSVSTREGKWISEHIIVPAGTRIARRFDPTLEEKSLEKLAPIGLEFLLWVKFSREYKDLVLASDAIPQATKNAIKAGVWDFELPPPFGFRIATKPKITEALVKLNTNVEPFFTNGRYDALAEQTIFDGDFYEAAFRYAPYNAPYYAMWSLPSQRQESLFGKVILEADALAAYCIWEIALDDETRTEWQAATEALATTSDATKAYDFLKKCMTQQPLPRPLAEWIANHANQPLPAGYDATPMIAPAEPSDEKHPPAAAGV
;
A
#
# COMPACT_ATOMS: atom_id res chain seq x y z
N MET A 1 -24.48 -54.11 27.19
CA MET A 1 -23.41 -53.21 27.69
C MET A 1 -22.19 -53.35 26.78
N ARG A 2 -22.03 -52.44 25.81
CA ARG A 2 -20.82 -52.28 25.00
C ARG A 2 -20.26 -50.90 25.32
N SER A 3 -19.01 -50.84 25.75
CA SER A 3 -18.35 -49.61 26.17
C SER A 3 -18.12 -48.68 24.98
N PHE A 4 -18.73 -47.51 25.02
CA PHE A 4 -18.36 -46.39 24.15
C PHE A 4 -16.95 -45.93 24.52
N SER A 5 -16.04 -45.92 23.54
CA SER A 5 -14.66 -45.47 23.75
C SER A 5 -14.61 -43.95 23.94
N ARG A 6 -13.78 -43.50 24.89
CA ARG A 6 -13.47 -42.09 25.21
C ARG A 6 -13.09 -41.23 23.99
N ASN A 7 -12.69 -41.84 22.88
CA ASN A 7 -12.26 -41.14 21.66
C ASN A 7 -13.43 -40.62 20.80
N GLN A 8 -14.65 -41.18 20.94
CA GLN A 8 -15.82 -40.67 20.21
C GLN A 8 -16.48 -39.46 20.87
N ILE A 9 -16.32 -39.28 22.18
CA ILE A 9 -16.83 -38.09 22.90
C ILE A 9 -15.96 -36.85 22.59
N VAL A 10 -14.65 -37.04 22.41
CA VAL A 10 -13.73 -35.95 22.01
C VAL A 10 -13.92 -35.56 20.54
N LEU A 11 -14.16 -36.52 19.64
CA LEU A 11 -14.43 -36.22 18.23
C LEU A 11 -15.77 -35.50 18.02
N THR A 12 -16.80 -35.86 18.80
CA THR A 12 -18.13 -35.23 18.70
C THR A 12 -18.17 -33.86 19.37
N ALA A 13 -17.41 -33.65 20.46
CA ALA A 13 -17.23 -32.32 21.06
C ALA A 13 -16.39 -31.37 20.17
N ALA A 14 -15.39 -31.90 19.45
CA ALA A 14 -14.62 -31.14 18.47
C ALA A 14 -15.43 -30.79 17.21
N LEU A 15 -16.32 -31.67 16.74
CA LEU A 15 -17.20 -31.40 15.60
C LEU A 15 -18.35 -30.43 15.95
N VAL A 16 -18.85 -30.45 17.18
CA VAL A 16 -19.88 -29.48 17.64
C VAL A 16 -19.26 -28.12 17.97
N MET A 17 -18.01 -28.04 18.46
CA MET A 17 -17.29 -26.75 18.57
C MET A 17 -16.84 -26.20 17.21
N SER A 18 -16.55 -27.06 16.23
CA SER A 18 -16.23 -26.64 14.85
C SER A 18 -17.46 -26.12 14.10
N ALA A 19 -18.67 -26.58 14.45
CA ALA A 19 -19.93 -26.11 13.86
C ALA A 19 -20.47 -24.83 14.51
N VAL A 20 -20.07 -24.49 15.74
CA VAL A 20 -20.48 -23.24 16.43
C VAL A 20 -19.46 -22.10 16.26
N LEU A 21 -18.21 -22.39 15.90
CA LEU A 21 -17.23 -21.38 15.45
C LEU A 21 -17.39 -20.98 13.97
N GLY A 22 -18.34 -21.60 13.27
CA GLY A 22 -18.71 -21.34 11.89
C GLY A 22 -19.86 -20.32 11.70
N ALA A 23 -20.31 -19.66 12.77
CA ALA A 23 -20.98 -18.37 12.62
C ALA A 23 -19.91 -17.34 12.22
N GLY A 24 -19.47 -17.46 10.96
CA GLY A 24 -18.39 -16.65 10.41
C GLY A 24 -18.69 -15.19 10.70
N CYS A 25 -17.83 -14.56 11.50
CA CYS A 25 -17.70 -13.11 11.47
C CYS A 25 -17.40 -12.78 10.01
N GLN A 26 -18.44 -12.39 9.27
CA GLN A 26 -18.26 -11.82 7.95
C GLN A 26 -17.26 -10.67 8.11
N ASN A 27 -16.28 -10.60 7.22
CA ASN A 27 -15.37 -9.47 7.20
C ASN A 27 -16.19 -8.18 7.20
N LYS A 28 -15.69 -7.17 7.90
CA LYS A 28 -16.29 -5.85 7.82
C LYS A 28 -16.17 -5.39 6.37
N LYS A 29 -17.23 -4.87 5.80
CA LYS A 29 -17.28 -4.37 4.43
C LYS A 29 -17.73 -2.93 4.47
N VAL A 30 -17.01 -2.06 3.80
CA VAL A 30 -17.36 -0.66 3.65
C VAL A 30 -17.32 -0.28 2.18
N SER A 31 -18.28 0.55 1.77
CA SER A 31 -18.28 1.22 0.48
C SER A 31 -18.37 2.71 0.71
N VAL A 32 -17.53 3.47 0.03
CA VAL A 32 -17.56 4.93 0.00
C VAL A 32 -17.76 5.35 -1.43
N GLU A 33 -18.78 6.15 -1.70
CA GLU A 33 -18.98 6.80 -2.98
C GLU A 33 -18.89 8.32 -2.80
N ILE A 34 -18.17 8.98 -3.70
CA ILE A 34 -17.87 10.41 -3.61
C ILE A 34 -18.12 11.06 -4.95
N THR A 35 -18.82 12.19 -4.90
CA THR A 35 -19.02 13.08 -6.06
C THR A 35 -18.63 14.49 -5.66
N ALA A 36 -17.68 15.06 -6.40
CA ALA A 36 -17.37 16.48 -6.27
C ALA A 36 -18.50 17.31 -6.89
N GLY A 37 -19.09 18.22 -6.12
CA GLY A 37 -20.13 19.14 -6.58
C GLY A 37 -19.72 20.60 -6.35
N GLU A 38 -20.38 21.54 -7.03
CA GLU A 38 -20.07 22.97 -6.92
C GLU A 38 -20.35 23.57 -5.54
N THR A 39 -21.36 23.05 -4.85
CA THR A 39 -21.84 23.52 -3.54
C THR A 39 -21.37 22.66 -2.37
N GLY A 40 -20.58 21.61 -2.65
CA GLY A 40 -20.09 20.66 -1.67
C GLY A 40 -19.81 19.29 -2.27
N THR A 41 -19.19 18.43 -1.49
CA THR A 41 -18.92 17.04 -1.83
C THR A 41 -20.06 16.17 -1.35
N THR A 42 -20.74 15.47 -2.26
CA THR A 42 -21.69 14.42 -1.90
C THR A 42 -20.90 13.17 -1.56
N ARG A 43 -21.19 12.58 -0.41
CA ARG A 43 -20.56 11.34 0.06
C ARG A 43 -21.63 10.36 0.51
N THR A 44 -21.50 9.12 0.06
CA THR A 44 -22.30 7.99 0.51
C THR A 44 -21.41 6.95 1.15
N PHE A 45 -21.66 6.62 2.41
CA PHE A 45 -20.96 5.57 3.15
C PHE A 45 -21.92 4.42 3.42
N ALA A 46 -21.54 3.19 3.06
CA ALA A 46 -22.31 1.99 3.34
C ALA A 46 -21.46 0.96 4.08
N THR A 47 -22.06 0.23 5.02
CA THR A 47 -21.34 -0.71 5.90
C THR A 47 -22.23 -1.84 6.40
N ASN A 48 -21.64 -3.04 6.54
CA ASN A 48 -22.26 -4.20 7.19
C ASN A 48 -22.08 -4.26 8.71
N GLU A 49 -21.55 -3.18 9.29
CA GLU A 49 -21.43 -3.01 10.73
C GLU A 49 -22.79 -3.06 11.42
N LYS A 50 -22.86 -3.78 12.54
CA LYS A 50 -24.09 -3.90 13.36
C LYS A 50 -23.92 -3.28 14.75
N ASP A 51 -22.70 -2.92 15.12
CA ASP A 51 -22.40 -2.24 16.38
C ASP A 51 -23.15 -0.90 16.49
N SER A 52 -23.96 -0.75 17.54
CA SER A 52 -24.83 0.41 17.71
C SER A 52 -24.06 1.70 17.94
N GLU A 53 -22.91 1.64 18.63
CA GLU A 53 -22.09 2.83 18.88
C GLU A 53 -21.42 3.30 17.58
N ALA A 54 -20.90 2.38 16.77
CA ALA A 54 -20.35 2.68 15.46
C ALA A 54 -21.41 3.31 14.53
N LEU A 55 -22.60 2.73 14.47
CA LEU A 55 -23.70 3.28 13.66
C LEU A 55 -24.17 4.63 14.19
N ALA A 56 -24.23 4.85 15.51
CA ALA A 56 -24.58 6.14 16.09
C ALA A 56 -23.55 7.24 15.75
N ARG A 57 -22.25 6.92 15.75
CA ARG A 57 -21.22 7.86 15.32
C ARG A 57 -21.39 8.29 13.85
N VAL A 58 -21.69 7.34 12.96
CA VAL A 58 -21.93 7.64 11.55
C VAL A 58 -23.23 8.42 11.38
N SER A 59 -24.32 8.04 12.05
CA SER A 59 -25.60 8.77 12.02
C SER A 59 -25.42 10.24 12.44
N ASN A 60 -24.69 10.48 13.53
CA ASN A 60 -24.38 11.84 13.99
C ASN A 60 -23.56 12.64 12.97
N ALA A 61 -22.57 12.01 12.30
CA ALA A 61 -21.74 12.68 11.30
C ALA A 61 -22.53 13.05 10.03
N TYR A 62 -23.52 12.23 9.66
CA TYR A 62 -24.36 12.42 8.47
C TYR A 62 -25.67 13.16 8.73
N GLY A 63 -26.03 13.37 10.01
CA GLY A 63 -27.30 13.99 10.42
C GLY A 63 -28.53 13.14 10.12
N ASN A 64 -28.39 11.83 9.92
CA ASN A 64 -29.50 10.90 9.64
C ASN A 64 -29.17 9.45 10.03
N ASP A 65 -30.18 8.65 10.34
CA ASP A 65 -30.02 7.26 10.81
C ASP A 65 -29.62 6.23 9.74
N GLY A 66 -29.39 6.69 8.51
CA GLY A 66 -29.09 5.85 7.36
C GLY A 66 -30.31 5.08 6.85
N GLN A 67 -30.21 4.61 5.61
CA GLN A 67 -31.22 3.82 4.93
C GLN A 67 -30.78 2.36 4.85
N ALA A 68 -31.74 1.44 4.69
CA ALA A 68 -31.41 0.03 4.48
C ALA A 68 -30.71 -0.14 3.13
N ASP A 69 -29.57 -0.83 3.13
CA ASP A 69 -28.81 -1.16 1.93
C ASP A 69 -28.85 -2.68 1.71
N ALA A 70 -29.21 -3.12 0.50
CA ALA A 70 -29.38 -4.54 0.23
C ALA A 70 -28.05 -5.33 0.23
N ALA A 71 -26.94 -4.67 -0.13
CA ALA A 71 -25.64 -5.30 -0.26
C ALA A 71 -24.83 -5.26 1.03
N LEU A 72 -24.88 -4.12 1.72
CA LEU A 72 -24.08 -3.83 2.91
C LEU A 72 -24.92 -3.63 4.16
N GLY A 73 -26.24 -3.59 4.10
CA GLY A 73 -27.11 -3.51 5.28
C GLY A 73 -27.55 -2.08 5.62
N ARG A 74 -26.63 -1.11 5.71
CA ARG A 74 -26.97 0.29 5.94
C ARG A 74 -26.10 1.25 5.14
N SER A 75 -26.71 2.31 4.61
CA SER A 75 -26.06 3.39 3.86
C SER A 75 -26.44 4.77 4.41
N PHE A 76 -25.50 5.71 4.34
CA PHE A 76 -25.65 7.08 4.82
C PHE A 76 -25.18 8.02 3.71
N THR A 77 -26.00 9.02 3.38
CA THR A 77 -25.67 10.01 2.35
C THR A 77 -25.75 11.41 2.93
N GLY A 78 -24.78 12.25 2.59
CA GLY A 78 -24.69 13.62 3.05
C GLY A 78 -23.89 14.49 2.07
N THR A 79 -23.98 15.81 2.25
CA THR A 79 -23.18 16.79 1.51
C THR A 79 -22.30 17.53 2.50
N PHE A 80 -21.00 17.59 2.20
CA PHE A 80 -19.97 18.10 3.10
C PHE A 80 -19.15 19.18 2.41
N ALA A 81 -18.55 20.08 3.20
CA ALA A 81 -17.56 20.99 2.66
C ALA A 81 -16.28 20.23 2.24
N GLU A 82 -15.57 20.74 1.26
CA GLU A 82 -14.33 20.18 0.67
C GLU A 82 -13.31 19.66 1.70
N ASN A 83 -13.10 20.44 2.78
CA ASN A 83 -12.14 20.11 3.84
C ASN A 83 -12.76 19.48 5.10
N ALA A 84 -14.00 19.00 5.02
CA ALA A 84 -14.77 18.52 6.17
C ALA A 84 -15.47 17.18 5.89
N LEU A 85 -14.76 16.25 5.24
CA LEU A 85 -15.29 14.89 5.06
C LEU A 85 -15.37 14.16 6.42
N PRO A 86 -16.46 13.41 6.67
CA PRO A 86 -16.64 12.69 7.92
C PRO A 86 -15.64 11.53 8.08
N SER A 87 -15.33 11.19 9.33
CA SER A 87 -14.47 10.05 9.69
C SER A 87 -15.34 8.90 10.23
N GLU A 88 -15.88 8.05 9.34
CA GLU A 88 -16.79 6.95 9.70
C GLU A 88 -16.07 5.81 10.43
N ILE A 89 -14.85 5.49 9.99
CA ILE A 89 -14.07 4.35 10.51
C ILE A 89 -12.65 4.77 10.91
N GLY A 90 -12.50 6.05 11.28
CA GLY A 90 -11.20 6.66 11.58
C GLY A 90 -10.45 7.14 10.34
N ASN A 91 -11.13 7.23 9.20
CA ASN A 91 -10.57 7.74 7.96
C ASN A 91 -10.24 9.22 8.04
N ARG A 92 -9.26 9.61 7.24
CA ARG A 92 -8.84 11.00 7.05
C ARG A 92 -8.92 11.28 5.57
N GLY A 93 -9.90 12.09 5.18
CA GLY A 93 -10.15 12.42 3.78
C GLY A 93 -10.16 13.92 3.56
N ALA A 94 -9.77 14.32 2.36
CA ALA A 94 -9.93 15.68 1.87
C ALA A 94 -10.23 15.65 0.38
N LEU A 95 -11.05 16.59 -0.06
CA LEU A 95 -11.24 16.90 -1.46
C LEU A 95 -10.90 18.38 -1.63
N GLY A 96 -9.94 18.70 -2.48
CA GLY A 96 -9.57 20.08 -2.78
C GLY A 96 -9.90 20.40 -4.22
N THR A 97 -10.38 21.62 -4.49
CA THR A 97 -10.57 22.12 -5.86
C THR A 97 -9.80 23.42 -6.09
N ALA A 98 -9.35 23.60 -7.32
CA ALA A 98 -8.75 24.83 -7.82
C ALA A 98 -9.47 25.21 -9.12
N LYS A 99 -10.17 26.35 -9.08
CA LYS A 99 -11.01 26.84 -10.18
C LYS A 99 -10.29 27.94 -10.94
N SER A 100 -10.42 27.90 -12.26
CA SER A 100 -9.80 28.82 -13.21
C SER A 100 -10.83 29.23 -14.28
N SER A 101 -10.50 30.20 -15.12
CA SER A 101 -11.37 30.60 -16.22
C SER A 101 -11.54 29.49 -17.29
N LEU A 102 -10.57 28.58 -17.43
CA LEU A 102 -10.57 27.53 -18.46
C LEU A 102 -10.96 26.13 -17.94
N GLY A 103 -11.26 25.99 -16.65
CA GLY A 103 -11.64 24.71 -16.07
C GLY A 103 -11.40 24.64 -14.57
N THR A 104 -11.58 23.44 -14.03
CA THR A 104 -11.35 23.13 -12.63
C THR A 104 -10.41 21.94 -12.52
N THR A 105 -9.47 21.98 -11.58
CA THR A 105 -8.71 20.80 -11.17
C THR A 105 -9.08 20.42 -9.74
N SER A 106 -9.13 19.12 -9.49
CA SER A 106 -9.54 18.55 -8.22
C SER A 106 -8.53 17.52 -7.74
N VAL A 107 -8.35 17.45 -6.43
CA VAL A 107 -7.57 16.41 -5.76
C VAL A 107 -8.42 15.74 -4.71
N TYR A 108 -8.37 14.41 -4.70
CA TYR A 108 -8.94 13.58 -3.67
C TYR A 108 -7.83 12.85 -2.94
N LEU A 109 -7.91 12.82 -1.61
CA LEU A 109 -7.04 12.05 -0.73
C LEU A 109 -7.92 11.38 0.34
N GLU A 110 -7.72 10.09 0.59
CA GLU A 110 -8.29 9.41 1.76
C GLU A 110 -7.37 8.35 2.33
N GLN A 111 -7.38 8.18 3.65
CA GLN A 111 -6.70 7.08 4.31
C GLN A 111 -7.57 6.50 5.43
N PHE A 112 -7.94 5.22 5.34
CA PHE A 112 -8.78 4.52 6.31
C PHE A 112 -8.00 4.07 7.55
N ALA A 113 -7.53 5.03 8.35
CA ALA A 113 -6.81 4.74 9.57
C ALA A 113 -6.75 5.93 10.52
N ALA A 114 -6.91 5.65 11.82
CA ALA A 114 -6.68 6.62 12.87
C ALA A 114 -5.28 7.26 12.74
N ARG A 115 -5.19 8.56 13.06
CA ARG A 115 -3.94 9.31 13.07
C ARG A 115 -2.98 8.67 14.08
N ARG A 116 -1.73 8.47 13.66
CA ARG A 116 -0.63 8.03 14.52
C ARG A 116 0.67 8.69 14.11
N ASP A 117 1.65 8.61 15.01
CA ASP A 117 3.05 8.87 14.68
C ASP A 117 3.60 7.65 13.92
N GLU A 118 3.75 7.81 12.59
CA GLU A 118 4.23 6.74 11.71
C GLU A 118 5.71 6.39 12.00
N TRP A 119 6.53 7.37 12.42
CA TRP A 119 7.93 7.13 12.73
C TRP A 119 8.07 6.31 14.01
N ALA A 120 7.40 6.72 15.09
CA ALA A 120 7.41 5.96 16.34
C ALA A 120 6.86 4.54 16.15
N ALA A 121 5.80 4.38 15.35
CA ALA A 121 5.24 3.07 15.04
C ALA A 121 6.21 2.19 14.23
N PHE A 122 6.88 2.76 13.22
CA PHE A 122 7.89 2.07 12.42
C PHE A 122 9.08 1.63 13.30
N LYS A 123 9.65 2.56 14.06
CA LYS A 123 10.77 2.31 14.98
C LYS A 123 10.45 1.16 15.94
N ASN A 124 9.31 1.21 16.62
CA ASN A 124 8.90 0.16 17.54
C ASN A 124 8.80 -1.22 16.87
N ARG A 125 8.33 -1.29 15.61
CA ARG A 125 8.26 -2.57 14.87
C ARG A 125 9.64 -3.11 14.55
N VAL A 126 10.55 -2.26 14.07
CA VAL A 126 11.95 -2.64 13.81
C VAL A 126 12.60 -3.16 15.08
N GLU A 127 12.51 -2.41 16.18
CA GLU A 127 13.09 -2.79 17.47
C GLU A 127 12.48 -4.09 18.02
N SER A 128 11.18 -4.29 17.84
CA SER A 128 10.51 -5.53 18.22
C SER A 128 11.04 -6.72 17.40
N GLY A 129 11.20 -6.56 16.09
CA GLY A 129 11.74 -7.58 15.22
C GLY A 129 13.21 -7.93 15.50
N VAL A 130 14.02 -6.91 15.79
CA VAL A 130 15.41 -7.07 16.25
C VAL A 130 15.45 -7.85 17.56
N LEU A 131 14.61 -7.51 18.54
CA LEU A 131 14.53 -8.24 19.81
C LEU A 131 14.19 -9.71 19.58
N TRP A 132 13.19 -10.02 18.74
CA TRP A 132 12.84 -11.40 18.43
C TRP A 132 13.98 -12.16 17.75
N THR A 133 14.70 -11.50 16.85
CA THR A 133 15.87 -12.07 16.18
C THR A 133 16.97 -12.39 17.20
N GLN A 134 17.24 -11.49 18.15
CA GLN A 134 18.19 -11.73 19.24
C GLN A 134 17.74 -12.86 20.18
N ILE A 135 16.46 -12.91 20.55
CA ILE A 135 15.89 -13.98 21.39
C ILE A 135 16.00 -15.34 20.69
N LEU A 136 15.72 -15.41 19.38
CA LEU A 136 15.90 -16.63 18.60
C LEU A 136 17.37 -17.05 18.54
N GLY A 137 18.28 -16.11 18.30
CA GLY A 137 19.72 -16.36 18.37
C GLY A 137 20.11 -16.95 19.72
N LYS A 138 19.65 -16.35 20.82
CA LYS A 138 19.95 -16.85 22.17
C LYS A 138 19.42 -18.25 22.43
N PHE A 139 18.22 -18.56 21.93
CA PHE A 139 17.66 -19.92 22.01
C PHE A 139 18.52 -20.94 21.26
N LEU A 140 18.90 -20.64 20.02
CA LEU A 140 19.74 -21.55 19.22
C LEU A 140 21.11 -21.74 19.88
N GLU A 141 21.71 -20.64 20.34
CA GLU A 141 22.97 -20.61 21.08
C GLU A 141 22.93 -21.48 22.35
N SER A 142 21.86 -21.37 23.15
CA SER A 142 21.78 -22.06 24.45
C SER A 142 21.24 -23.49 24.36
N ARG A 143 20.41 -23.80 23.35
CA ARG A 143 19.70 -25.10 23.27
C ARG A 143 20.18 -26.00 22.16
N LYS A 144 20.79 -25.46 21.10
CA LYS A 144 21.16 -26.23 19.90
C LYS A 144 22.66 -26.35 19.70
N ILE A 145 23.45 -25.44 20.27
CA ILE A 145 24.91 -25.46 20.17
C ILE A 145 25.52 -25.93 21.49
N THR A 146 26.17 -27.10 21.45
CA THR A 146 26.75 -27.74 22.64
C THR A 146 28.17 -27.27 22.93
N ASP A 147 28.98 -27.03 21.89
CA ASP A 147 30.38 -26.60 22.01
C ASP A 147 30.52 -25.08 22.27
N ASP A 148 31.35 -24.70 23.24
CA ASP A 148 31.50 -23.31 23.68
C ASP A 148 32.21 -22.42 22.65
N ALA A 149 33.21 -22.93 21.93
CA ALA A 149 33.91 -22.16 20.89
C ALA A 149 32.99 -21.87 19.68
N THR A 150 32.21 -22.88 19.29
CA THR A 150 31.17 -22.77 18.27
C THR A 150 30.07 -21.81 18.71
N ARG A 151 29.70 -21.84 19.99
CA ARG A 151 28.70 -20.93 20.57
C ARG A 151 29.14 -19.47 20.45
N GLU A 152 30.39 -19.16 20.79
CA GLU A 152 30.93 -17.81 20.67
C GLU A 152 30.98 -17.35 19.20
N THR A 153 31.44 -18.23 18.30
CA THR A 153 31.48 -17.95 16.86
C THR A 153 30.08 -17.68 16.31
N PHE A 154 29.09 -18.48 16.70
CA PHE A 154 27.68 -18.27 16.35
C PHE A 154 27.15 -16.96 16.91
N HIS A 155 27.46 -16.64 18.17
CA HIS A 155 27.02 -15.41 18.81
C HIS A 155 27.54 -14.18 18.05
N GLN A 156 28.83 -14.15 17.71
CA GLN A 156 29.44 -13.07 16.95
C GLN A 156 28.81 -12.94 15.55
N TRP A 157 28.68 -14.05 14.82
CA TRP A 157 28.06 -14.06 13.50
C TRP A 157 26.59 -13.63 13.54
N TRP A 158 25.80 -14.15 14.48
CA TRP A 158 24.37 -13.83 14.59
C TRP A 158 24.14 -12.34 14.82
N ASN A 159 24.90 -11.74 15.73
CA ASN A 159 24.77 -10.32 16.04
C ASN A 159 25.38 -9.40 14.98
N ALA A 160 26.44 -9.82 14.28
CA ALA A 160 27.08 -9.02 13.24
C ALA A 160 26.37 -9.11 11.88
N GLU A 161 25.77 -10.26 11.55
CA GLU A 161 25.19 -10.50 10.22
C GLU A 161 23.66 -10.60 10.25
N ILE A 162 23.11 -11.42 11.15
CA ILE A 162 21.68 -11.81 11.10
C ILE A 162 20.77 -10.73 11.66
N VAL A 163 21.16 -10.15 12.79
CA VAL A 163 20.39 -9.08 13.42
C VAL A 163 20.30 -7.84 12.50
N PRO A 164 21.39 -7.32 11.91
CA PRO A 164 21.31 -6.24 10.93
C PRO A 164 20.53 -6.63 9.68
N LEU A 165 20.76 -7.83 9.13
CA LEU A 165 20.05 -8.29 7.94
C LEU A 165 18.53 -8.35 8.15
N ALA A 166 18.07 -8.81 9.31
CA ALA A 166 16.62 -8.85 9.61
C ALA A 166 16.02 -7.44 9.62
N ALA A 167 16.74 -6.44 10.13
CA ALA A 167 16.33 -5.04 10.09
C ALA A 167 16.35 -4.48 8.67
N ASP A 168 17.40 -4.77 7.88
CA ASP A 168 17.53 -4.35 6.48
C ASP A 168 16.41 -4.92 5.61
N LEU A 169 16.13 -6.23 5.73
CA LEU A 169 15.03 -6.89 5.03
C LEU A 169 13.68 -6.25 5.37
N TYR A 170 13.45 -5.91 6.64
CA TYR A 170 12.22 -5.24 7.03
C TYR A 170 12.12 -3.81 6.48
N LEU A 171 13.22 -3.04 6.51
CA LEU A 171 13.27 -1.68 5.95
C LEU A 171 13.04 -1.69 4.45
N MET A 172 13.70 -2.59 3.72
CA MET A 172 13.51 -2.74 2.27
C MET A 172 12.09 -3.18 1.94
N TYR A 173 11.58 -4.23 2.59
CA TYR A 173 10.19 -4.68 2.43
C TYR A 173 9.20 -3.53 2.66
N SER A 174 9.44 -2.73 3.70
CA SER A 174 8.63 -1.56 4.05
C SER A 174 8.62 -0.49 2.96
N GLY A 175 9.80 -0.11 2.46
CA GLY A 175 9.95 0.88 1.38
C GLY A 175 9.48 0.38 0.01
N MET A 176 9.52 -0.92 -0.24
CA MET A 176 9.00 -1.54 -1.46
C MET A 176 7.48 -1.64 -1.44
N GLN A 177 6.90 -2.03 -0.30
CA GLN A 177 5.45 -1.91 -0.08
C GLN A 177 5.02 -0.46 -0.30
N ALA A 178 5.79 0.52 0.24
CA ALA A 178 5.94 1.91 -0.25
C ALA A 178 5.34 2.21 -1.61
N VAL A 179 6.19 1.84 -2.56
CA VAL A 179 6.08 2.10 -3.98
C VAL A 179 4.89 1.36 -4.57
N VAL A 180 4.67 0.11 -4.18
CA VAL A 180 3.53 -0.67 -4.69
C VAL A 180 2.19 -0.03 -4.31
N GLN A 181 2.02 0.40 -3.06
CA GLN A 181 0.79 1.08 -2.63
C GLN A 181 0.63 2.47 -3.24
N ALA A 182 1.75 3.14 -3.52
CA ALA A 182 1.74 4.40 -4.25
C ALA A 182 1.27 4.21 -5.69
N GLN A 183 1.59 3.10 -6.36
CA GLN A 183 1.12 2.84 -7.73
C GLN A 183 -0.30 2.27 -7.80
N ARG A 184 -0.65 1.34 -6.89
CA ARG A 184 -1.98 0.74 -6.86
C ARG A 184 -2.44 0.47 -5.42
N ILE A 185 -3.59 1.03 -5.06
CA ILE A 185 -4.27 0.65 -3.81
C ILE A 185 -4.60 -0.83 -3.84
N GLY A 186 -4.35 -1.49 -2.72
CA GLY A 186 -4.96 -2.77 -2.45
C GLY A 186 -4.51 -3.87 -3.40
N ALA A 187 -3.29 -3.80 -3.95
CA ALA A 187 -2.67 -4.91 -4.69
C ALA A 187 -2.79 -6.22 -3.87
N LYS A 188 -3.82 -7.01 -4.18
CA LYS A 188 -4.15 -8.19 -3.39
C LYS A 188 -3.13 -9.27 -3.73
N PRO A 189 -2.63 -10.03 -2.74
CA PRO A 189 -1.93 -11.26 -3.06
C PRO A 189 -2.81 -12.09 -3.98
N ARG A 190 -2.25 -12.57 -5.09
CA ARG A 190 -2.91 -13.52 -5.97
C ARG A 190 -3.47 -14.66 -5.13
N LYS A 191 -4.73 -15.03 -5.36
CA LYS A 191 -5.30 -16.19 -4.66
C LYS A 191 -4.59 -17.44 -5.16
N ARG A 192 -4.37 -18.41 -4.27
CA ARG A 192 -3.62 -19.63 -4.59
C ARG A 192 -4.24 -20.43 -5.75
N ASP A 193 -5.54 -20.33 -5.92
CA ASP A 193 -6.35 -20.99 -6.94
C ASP A 193 -6.56 -20.13 -8.21
N ASP A 194 -6.02 -18.92 -8.24
CA ASP A 194 -6.05 -18.06 -9.42
C ASP A 194 -4.91 -18.45 -10.38
N LEU A 195 -5.29 -19.11 -11.47
CA LEU A 195 -4.40 -19.58 -12.54
C LEU A 195 -4.41 -18.63 -13.75
N SER A 196 -5.00 -17.44 -13.63
CA SER A 196 -5.00 -16.46 -14.71
C SER A 196 -3.57 -15.93 -14.98
N PRO A 197 -3.29 -15.45 -16.21
CA PRO A 197 -2.01 -14.80 -16.51
C PRO A 197 -1.69 -13.68 -15.52
N ARG A 198 -0.40 -13.41 -15.34
CA ARG A 198 0.05 -12.28 -14.51
C ARG A 198 -0.47 -10.96 -15.05
N THR A 199 -1.04 -10.14 -14.18
CA THR A 199 -1.42 -8.76 -14.48
C THR A 199 -0.18 -7.86 -14.50
N SER A 200 -0.28 -6.69 -15.15
CA SER A 200 0.80 -5.68 -15.13
C SER A 200 1.16 -5.23 -13.71
N ASP A 201 0.17 -5.10 -12.82
CA ASP A 201 0.39 -4.68 -11.44
C ASP A 201 1.17 -5.72 -10.63
N GLU A 202 0.91 -7.01 -10.88
CA GLU A 202 1.66 -8.11 -10.26
C GLU A 202 3.10 -8.20 -10.81
N ALA A 203 3.30 -7.94 -12.10
CA ALA A 203 4.63 -7.88 -12.69
C ALA A 203 5.44 -6.73 -12.10
N PHE A 204 4.87 -5.53 -12.04
CA PHE A 204 5.49 -4.37 -11.39
C PHE A 204 5.85 -4.66 -9.93
N ARG A 205 4.96 -5.30 -9.17
CA ARG A 205 5.25 -5.70 -7.79
C ARG A 205 6.45 -6.64 -7.69
N MET A 206 6.60 -7.59 -8.62
CA MET A 206 7.78 -8.46 -8.62
C MET A 206 9.07 -7.66 -8.85
N GLU A 207 9.07 -6.73 -9.81
CA GLU A 207 10.21 -5.86 -10.10
C GLU A 207 10.62 -5.00 -8.91
N VAL A 208 9.64 -4.41 -8.20
CA VAL A 208 9.90 -3.61 -7.00
C VAL A 208 10.52 -4.45 -5.87
N PHE A 209 10.18 -5.74 -5.77
CA PHE A 209 10.64 -6.63 -4.71
C PHE A 209 11.93 -7.39 -5.04
N GLU A 210 12.37 -7.39 -6.29
CA GLU A 210 13.60 -8.03 -6.75
C GLU A 210 14.84 -7.70 -5.89
N PRO A 211 15.08 -6.44 -5.46
CA PRO A 211 16.27 -6.13 -4.68
C PRO A 211 16.33 -6.85 -3.32
N LEU A 212 15.22 -7.32 -2.74
CA LEU A 212 15.25 -8.17 -1.54
C LEU A 212 15.87 -9.53 -1.83
N ALA A 213 15.54 -10.13 -2.98
CA ALA A 213 16.09 -11.40 -3.39
C ALA A 213 17.59 -11.27 -3.70
N LEU A 214 17.98 -10.17 -4.36
CA LEU A 214 19.38 -9.84 -4.61
C LEU A 214 20.18 -9.63 -3.31
N LEU A 215 19.61 -8.96 -2.29
CA LEU A 215 20.25 -8.84 -0.98
C LEU A 215 20.52 -10.21 -0.34
N LEU A 216 19.57 -11.15 -0.43
CA LEU A 216 19.78 -12.51 0.09
C LEU A 216 20.89 -13.24 -0.67
N VAL A 217 21.03 -13.00 -1.97
CA VAL A 217 22.15 -13.54 -2.76
C VAL A 217 23.49 -12.92 -2.40
N GLU A 218 23.54 -11.59 -2.29
CA GLU A 218 24.73 -10.85 -1.87
C GLU A 218 25.24 -11.34 -0.51
N ARG A 219 24.32 -11.63 0.42
CA ARG A 219 24.62 -12.15 1.76
C ARG A 219 24.87 -13.66 1.80
N GLY A 220 24.85 -14.34 0.65
CA GLY A 220 25.14 -15.77 0.52
C GLY A 220 24.09 -16.69 1.14
N TRP A 221 22.87 -16.18 1.38
CA TRP A 221 21.76 -16.99 1.87
C TRP A 221 21.19 -17.88 0.79
N VAL A 222 21.10 -17.34 -0.41
CA VAL A 222 20.68 -18.02 -1.63
C VAL A 222 21.81 -17.83 -2.66
N ASN A 223 22.08 -18.80 -3.53
CA ASN A 223 23.02 -18.60 -4.64
C ASN A 223 22.30 -18.18 -5.93
N ALA A 224 23.06 -17.80 -6.97
CA ALA A 224 22.48 -17.33 -8.24
C ALA A 224 21.61 -18.39 -8.94
N ASP A 225 21.99 -19.67 -8.86
CA ASP A 225 21.23 -20.77 -9.46
C ASP A 225 19.91 -20.99 -8.70
N GLU A 226 19.96 -20.99 -7.37
CA GLU A 226 18.80 -21.07 -6.47
C GLU A 226 17.84 -19.89 -6.71
N LEU A 227 18.34 -18.67 -6.90
CA LEU A 227 17.53 -17.50 -7.24
C LEU A 227 16.87 -17.65 -8.62
N THR A 228 17.63 -18.11 -9.61
CA THR A 228 17.12 -18.35 -10.97
C THR A 228 15.98 -19.37 -10.96
N LEU A 229 16.13 -20.46 -10.20
CA LEU A 229 15.08 -21.47 -10.04
C LEU A 229 13.85 -20.92 -9.30
N LEU A 230 14.05 -20.07 -8.30
CA LEU A 230 12.95 -19.41 -7.61
C LEU A 230 12.16 -18.50 -8.57
N HIS A 231 12.83 -17.72 -9.41
CA HIS A 231 12.19 -16.91 -10.44
C HIS A 231 11.45 -17.76 -11.48
N ALA A 232 12.10 -18.80 -12.01
CA ALA A 232 11.47 -19.71 -12.97
C ALA A 232 10.20 -20.36 -12.38
N ALA A 233 10.23 -20.79 -11.12
CA ALA A 233 9.09 -21.41 -10.46
C ALA A 233 7.97 -20.43 -10.08
N THR A 234 8.23 -19.13 -10.14
CA THR A 234 7.27 -18.07 -9.78
C THR A 234 6.86 -17.20 -10.97
N VAL A 235 7.45 -17.39 -12.15
CA VAL A 235 7.28 -16.53 -13.33
C VAL A 235 5.83 -16.43 -13.80
N ASP A 236 5.06 -17.51 -13.64
CA ASP A 236 3.64 -17.55 -14.01
C ASP A 236 2.74 -16.89 -12.95
N GLY A 237 3.32 -16.40 -11.85
CA GLY A 237 2.62 -15.68 -10.77
C GLY A 237 1.89 -16.61 -9.79
N SER A 238 1.66 -17.87 -10.13
CA SER A 238 1.09 -18.89 -9.24
C SER A 238 2.10 -20.00 -8.96
N VAL A 239 2.28 -20.35 -7.69
CA VAL A 239 3.08 -21.52 -7.27
C VAL A 239 2.12 -22.62 -6.84
N SER A 240 2.09 -23.74 -7.58
CA SER A 240 1.27 -24.89 -7.20
C SER A 240 1.75 -25.50 -5.88
N THR A 241 0.91 -26.33 -5.25
CA THR A 241 1.31 -27.09 -4.05
C THR A 241 2.57 -27.92 -4.28
N ARG A 242 2.71 -28.49 -5.49
CA ARG A 242 3.84 -29.34 -5.85
C ARG A 242 5.11 -28.52 -6.07
N GLU A 243 5.03 -27.40 -6.77
CA GLU A 243 6.15 -26.48 -6.95
C GLU A 243 6.58 -25.87 -5.61
N GLY A 244 5.63 -25.46 -4.76
CA GLY A 244 5.95 -24.93 -3.44
C GLY A 244 6.69 -25.95 -2.57
N LYS A 245 6.27 -27.22 -2.62
CA LYS A 245 7.01 -28.32 -1.97
C LYS A 245 8.40 -28.50 -2.60
N TRP A 246 8.50 -28.46 -3.93
CA TRP A 246 9.77 -28.61 -4.63
C TRP A 246 10.75 -27.47 -4.29
N ILE A 247 10.31 -26.20 -4.33
CA ILE A 247 11.08 -25.01 -3.91
C ILE A 247 11.55 -25.19 -2.46
N SER A 248 10.65 -25.62 -1.59
CA SER A 248 10.99 -25.89 -0.20
C SER A 248 12.11 -26.93 -0.06
N GLU A 249 11.99 -28.06 -0.76
CA GLU A 249 12.92 -29.20 -0.64
C GLU A 249 14.25 -28.98 -1.35
N HIS A 250 14.27 -28.23 -2.46
CA HIS A 250 15.45 -28.11 -3.33
C HIS A 250 16.14 -26.75 -3.25
N ILE A 251 15.50 -25.74 -2.63
CA ILE A 251 16.05 -24.39 -2.51
C ILE A 251 16.13 -24.01 -1.03
N ILE A 252 14.99 -23.90 -0.34
CA ILE A 252 14.94 -23.33 1.02
C ILE A 252 15.65 -24.20 2.06
N VAL A 253 15.38 -25.51 2.06
CA VAL A 253 16.00 -26.45 3.02
C VAL A 253 17.51 -26.58 2.78
N PRO A 254 18.01 -26.77 1.55
CA PRO A 254 19.45 -26.79 1.28
C PRO A 254 20.15 -25.48 1.67
N ALA A 255 19.56 -24.33 1.36
CA ALA A 255 20.08 -23.01 1.72
C ALA A 255 20.22 -22.86 3.24
N GLY A 256 19.16 -23.18 4.00
CA GLY A 256 19.20 -23.15 5.47
C GLY A 256 20.19 -24.15 6.05
N THR A 257 20.27 -25.36 5.50
CA THR A 257 21.21 -26.41 5.94
C THR A 257 22.66 -26.00 5.71
N ARG A 258 22.97 -25.35 4.58
CA ARG A 258 24.31 -24.82 4.28
C ARG A 258 24.79 -23.82 5.33
N ILE A 259 23.89 -22.96 5.82
CA ILE A 259 24.21 -22.00 6.88
C ILE A 259 24.37 -22.69 8.22
N ALA A 260 23.44 -23.59 8.57
CA ALA A 260 23.50 -24.32 9.83
C ALA A 260 24.75 -25.20 9.94
N ARG A 261 25.23 -25.80 8.83
CA ARG A 261 26.46 -26.60 8.78
C ARG A 261 27.74 -25.84 9.10
N ARG A 262 27.71 -24.49 9.11
CA ARG A 262 28.84 -23.69 9.61
C ARG A 262 29.06 -23.87 11.11
N PHE A 263 28.00 -24.22 11.85
CA PHE A 263 28.00 -24.36 13.31
C PHE A 263 27.75 -25.81 13.75
N ASP A 264 27.18 -26.65 12.90
CA ASP A 264 27.11 -28.10 13.11
C ASP A 264 27.40 -28.83 11.79
N PRO A 265 28.67 -29.16 11.50
CA PRO A 265 29.05 -29.84 10.26
C PRO A 265 28.39 -31.22 10.09
N THR A 266 27.94 -31.82 11.19
CA THR A 266 27.31 -33.15 11.19
C THR A 266 25.80 -33.08 10.94
N LEU A 267 25.24 -31.87 10.82
CA LEU A 267 23.82 -31.67 10.62
C LEU A 267 23.35 -32.32 9.32
N GLU A 268 22.57 -33.39 9.47
CA GLU A 268 21.82 -33.99 8.38
C GLU A 268 20.78 -33.01 7.85
N GLU A 269 20.56 -33.06 6.54
CA GLU A 269 19.52 -32.27 5.90
C GLU A 269 18.15 -32.71 6.40
N LYS A 270 17.38 -31.77 6.94
CA LYS A 270 16.07 -32.03 7.52
C LYS A 270 14.99 -31.43 6.65
N SER A 271 13.96 -32.21 6.33
CA SER A 271 12.74 -31.68 5.70
C SER A 271 12.09 -30.62 6.58
N LEU A 272 11.34 -29.71 5.95
CA LEU A 272 10.67 -28.59 6.62
C LEU A 272 9.71 -29.04 7.73
N GLU A 273 9.08 -30.21 7.58
CA GLU A 273 8.23 -30.85 8.59
C GLU A 273 8.98 -31.12 9.91
N LYS A 274 10.30 -31.36 9.85
CA LYS A 274 11.15 -31.59 11.02
C LYS A 274 11.61 -30.29 11.71
N LEU A 275 11.34 -29.12 11.14
CA LEU A 275 11.61 -27.82 11.76
C LEU A 275 10.47 -27.36 12.69
N ALA A 276 9.23 -27.83 12.46
CA ALA A 276 8.08 -27.46 13.28
C ALA A 276 8.27 -27.75 14.79
N PRO A 277 8.86 -28.90 15.21
CA PRO A 277 9.15 -29.14 16.63
C PRO A 277 10.13 -28.11 17.24
N ILE A 278 11.11 -27.63 16.47
CA ILE A 278 12.07 -26.62 16.93
C ILE A 278 11.37 -25.28 17.16
N GLY A 279 10.47 -24.89 16.25
CA GLY A 279 9.64 -23.69 16.41
C GLY A 279 8.73 -23.76 17.64
N LEU A 280 8.11 -24.92 17.89
CA LEU A 280 7.30 -25.12 19.09
C LEU A 280 8.15 -25.06 20.37
N GLU A 281 9.31 -25.71 20.38
CA GLU A 281 10.26 -25.66 21.49
C GLU A 281 10.72 -24.23 21.78
N PHE A 282 11.01 -23.45 20.74
CA PHE A 282 11.33 -22.03 20.86
C PHE A 282 10.20 -21.25 21.53
N LEU A 283 8.96 -21.38 21.06
CA LEU A 283 7.81 -20.67 21.64
C LEU A 283 7.57 -21.05 23.11
N LEU A 284 7.75 -22.33 23.46
CA LEU A 284 7.67 -22.78 24.85
C LEU A 284 8.81 -22.21 25.69
N TRP A 285 10.04 -22.22 25.17
CA TRP A 285 11.20 -21.66 25.86
C TRP A 285 11.05 -20.16 26.08
N VAL A 286 10.57 -19.40 25.10
CA VAL A 286 10.24 -17.98 25.27
C VAL A 286 9.23 -17.80 26.41
N LYS A 287 8.18 -18.62 26.47
CA LYS A 287 7.15 -18.48 27.52
C LYS A 287 7.65 -18.83 28.93
N PHE A 288 8.54 -19.81 29.07
CA PHE A 288 8.88 -20.39 30.38
C PHE A 288 10.31 -20.08 30.86
N SER A 289 11.20 -19.64 29.98
CA SER A 289 12.59 -19.32 30.33
C SER A 289 12.76 -17.85 30.74
N ARG A 290 13.84 -17.61 31.48
CA ARG A 290 14.35 -16.27 31.84
C ARG A 290 15.75 -16.02 31.28
N GLU A 291 16.31 -16.94 30.49
CA GLU A 291 17.67 -16.86 29.92
C GLU A 291 17.87 -15.65 29.00
N TYR A 292 16.79 -15.07 28.48
CA TYR A 292 16.81 -13.90 27.60
C TYR A 292 16.44 -12.60 28.32
N LYS A 293 16.41 -12.60 29.66
CA LYS A 293 16.07 -11.42 30.48
C LYS A 293 16.89 -10.19 30.14
N ASP A 294 18.19 -10.35 29.94
CA ASP A 294 19.08 -9.21 29.67
C ASP A 294 18.78 -8.57 28.31
N LEU A 295 18.40 -9.38 27.31
CA LEU A 295 17.95 -8.88 26.00
C LEU A 295 16.67 -8.04 26.13
N VAL A 296 15.70 -8.51 26.93
CA VAL A 296 14.44 -7.77 27.20
C VAL A 296 14.71 -6.46 27.93
N LEU A 297 15.61 -6.47 28.91
CA LEU A 297 15.96 -5.27 29.67
C LEU A 297 16.74 -4.25 28.83
N ALA A 298 17.57 -4.72 27.90
CA ALA A 298 18.35 -3.88 27.00
C ALA A 298 17.50 -3.31 25.84
N SER A 299 16.46 -4.00 25.39
CA SER A 299 15.71 -3.63 24.18
C SER A 299 14.84 -2.39 24.34
N ASP A 300 14.90 -1.47 23.39
CA ASP A 300 14.04 -0.27 23.33
C ASP A 300 12.58 -0.58 22.98
N ALA A 301 12.29 -1.78 22.45
CA ALA A 301 10.93 -2.24 22.18
C ALA A 301 10.11 -2.49 23.46
N ILE A 302 10.77 -2.57 24.62
CA ILE A 302 10.13 -2.88 25.90
C ILE A 302 9.93 -1.58 26.70
N PRO A 303 8.69 -1.24 27.10
CA PRO A 303 8.42 -0.05 27.89
C PRO A 303 9.20 -0.02 29.21
N GLN A 304 9.64 1.17 29.65
CA GLN A 304 10.42 1.33 30.87
C GLN A 304 9.67 0.82 32.11
N ALA A 305 8.35 0.97 32.16
CA ALA A 305 7.51 0.44 33.24
C ALA A 305 7.63 -1.09 33.34
N THR A 306 7.58 -1.80 32.20
CA THR A 306 7.77 -3.25 32.13
C THR A 306 9.18 -3.64 32.54
N LYS A 307 10.22 -2.92 32.08
CA LYS A 307 11.61 -3.14 32.52
C LYS A 307 11.75 -3.01 34.04
N ASN A 308 11.10 -2.02 34.64
CA ASN A 308 11.13 -1.81 36.09
C ASN A 308 10.42 -2.93 36.85
N ALA A 309 9.26 -3.40 36.36
CA ALA A 309 8.54 -4.54 36.92
C ALA A 309 9.39 -5.83 36.90
N ILE A 310 10.05 -6.10 35.77
CA ILE A 310 11.00 -7.22 35.61
C ILE A 310 12.16 -7.12 36.61
N LYS A 311 12.71 -5.92 36.81
CA LYS A 311 13.77 -5.67 37.81
C LYS A 311 13.27 -5.90 39.24
N ALA A 312 12.00 -5.61 39.52
CA ALA A 312 11.34 -5.90 40.79
C ALA A 312 10.91 -7.37 40.96
N GLY A 313 11.24 -8.25 40.01
CA GLY A 313 10.94 -9.69 40.08
C GLY A 313 9.60 -10.09 39.49
N VAL A 314 8.83 -9.15 38.94
CA VAL A 314 7.56 -9.42 38.26
C VAL A 314 7.84 -9.77 36.79
N TRP A 315 7.78 -11.07 36.49
CA TRP A 315 7.97 -11.62 35.14
C TRP A 315 6.62 -11.96 34.51
N ASP A 316 5.78 -10.93 34.36
CA ASP A 316 4.44 -11.04 33.76
C ASP A 316 4.28 -9.94 32.71
N PHE A 317 4.62 -10.25 31.46
CA PHE A 317 4.49 -9.33 30.34
C PHE A 317 4.34 -10.10 29.02
N GLU A 318 3.78 -9.44 28.01
CA GLU A 318 3.71 -9.95 26.65
C GLU A 318 4.84 -9.33 25.82
N LEU A 319 5.59 -10.16 25.10
CA LEU A 319 6.56 -9.66 24.13
C LEU A 319 5.82 -8.94 23.00
N PRO A 320 6.32 -7.79 22.51
CA PRO A 320 5.73 -7.12 21.37
C PRO A 320 5.83 -8.04 20.14
N PRO A 321 4.88 -7.97 19.18
CA PRO A 321 4.91 -8.83 18.00
C PRO A 321 6.16 -8.59 17.13
N PRO A 322 6.83 -9.65 16.60
CA PRO A 322 8.02 -9.51 15.77
C PRO A 322 7.69 -8.69 14.52
N PHE A 323 8.34 -7.54 14.32
CA PHE A 323 8.06 -6.64 13.19
C PHE A 323 6.57 -6.24 13.02
N GLY A 324 5.78 -6.35 14.09
CA GLY A 324 4.33 -6.16 14.04
C GLY A 324 3.51 -7.36 13.57
N PHE A 325 4.14 -8.48 13.19
CA PHE A 325 3.46 -9.71 12.76
C PHE A 325 2.86 -10.46 13.95
N ARG A 326 1.55 -10.68 13.93
CA ARG A 326 0.85 -11.49 14.93
C ARG A 326 0.50 -12.86 14.36
N ILE A 327 1.35 -13.86 14.63
CA ILE A 327 1.28 -15.19 14.00
C ILE A 327 0.10 -16.02 14.54
N ALA A 328 -0.31 -15.81 15.80
CA ALA A 328 -1.32 -16.63 16.48
C ALA A 328 -2.76 -16.08 16.41
N THR A 329 -2.95 -14.89 15.84
CA THR A 329 -4.26 -14.22 15.81
C THR A 329 -4.64 -13.91 14.37
N LYS A 330 -5.85 -14.30 13.96
CA LYS A 330 -6.37 -13.92 12.64
C LYS A 330 -6.68 -12.43 12.64
N PRO A 331 -6.15 -11.65 11.68
CA PRO A 331 -6.50 -10.25 11.59
C PRO A 331 -7.96 -10.12 11.21
N LYS A 332 -8.65 -9.14 11.80
CA LYS A 332 -9.90 -8.65 11.24
C LYS A 332 -9.56 -7.80 10.02
N ILE A 333 -10.12 -8.18 8.90
CA ILE A 333 -9.95 -7.50 7.61
C ILE A 333 -11.20 -6.66 7.37
N THR A 334 -11.00 -5.41 6.98
CA THR A 334 -12.08 -4.61 6.41
C THR A 334 -11.87 -4.52 4.91
N GLU A 335 -12.82 -5.05 4.15
CA GLU A 335 -12.90 -4.89 2.70
C GLU A 335 -13.44 -3.48 2.43
N ALA A 336 -12.70 -2.67 1.67
CA ALA A 336 -13.04 -1.29 1.37
C ALA A 336 -13.12 -1.06 -0.14
N LEU A 337 -14.28 -0.60 -0.58
CA LEU A 337 -14.50 -0.15 -1.95
C LEU A 337 -14.73 1.36 -1.94
N VAL A 338 -13.84 2.12 -2.55
CA VAL A 338 -14.03 3.56 -2.77
C VAL A 338 -14.31 3.80 -4.25
N LYS A 339 -15.39 4.52 -4.52
CA LYS A 339 -15.78 4.97 -5.85
C LYS A 339 -15.77 6.48 -5.87
N LEU A 340 -14.97 7.06 -6.74
CA LEU A 340 -14.89 8.49 -6.93
C LEU A 340 -15.43 8.83 -8.32
N ASN A 341 -16.53 9.57 -8.37
CA ASN A 341 -17.10 10.10 -9.60
C ASN A 341 -16.22 11.25 -10.09
N THR A 342 -15.38 10.97 -11.08
CA THR A 342 -14.45 11.96 -11.66
C THR A 342 -14.93 12.50 -12.98
N ASN A 343 -15.86 11.83 -13.67
CA ASN A 343 -16.41 12.12 -15.01
C ASN A 343 -15.37 12.06 -16.15
N VAL A 344 -14.08 12.17 -15.81
CA VAL A 344 -12.94 12.04 -16.72
C VAL A 344 -11.88 11.17 -16.06
N GLU A 345 -10.98 10.64 -16.87
CA GLU A 345 -9.83 9.88 -16.38
C GLU A 345 -8.91 10.79 -15.54
N PRO A 346 -8.57 10.40 -14.29
CA PRO A 346 -7.58 11.12 -13.51
C PRO A 346 -6.21 11.04 -14.18
N PHE A 347 -5.51 12.18 -14.28
CA PHE A 347 -4.13 12.21 -14.78
C PHE A 347 -3.11 11.69 -13.75
N PHE A 348 -3.51 11.58 -12.48
CA PHE A 348 -2.68 11.01 -11.42
C PHE A 348 -3.54 10.28 -10.40
N THR A 349 -3.43 8.96 -10.32
CA THR A 349 -4.20 8.15 -9.35
C THR A 349 -3.50 6.83 -9.06
N ASN A 350 -3.77 6.27 -7.87
CA ASN A 350 -3.46 4.88 -7.54
C ASN A 350 -4.72 3.98 -7.51
N GLY A 351 -5.84 4.48 -8.02
CA GLY A 351 -7.05 3.71 -8.31
C GLY A 351 -7.03 3.16 -9.73
N ARG A 352 -8.12 2.49 -10.12
CA ARG A 352 -8.39 2.09 -11.51
C ARG A 352 -9.54 2.93 -12.04
N TYR A 353 -9.33 3.58 -13.17
CA TYR A 353 -10.40 4.30 -13.86
C TYR A 353 -11.30 3.31 -14.62
N ASP A 354 -12.61 3.43 -14.43
CA ASP A 354 -13.66 2.75 -15.18
C ASP A 354 -14.28 3.77 -16.13
N ALA A 355 -13.92 3.70 -17.41
CA ALA A 355 -14.38 4.63 -18.44
C ALA A 355 -15.88 4.50 -18.74
N LEU A 356 -16.51 3.35 -18.47
CA LEU A 356 -17.95 3.18 -18.70
C LEU A 356 -18.78 3.83 -17.59
N ALA A 357 -18.30 3.73 -16.35
CA ALA A 357 -18.93 4.36 -15.20
C ALA A 357 -18.43 5.80 -14.95
N GLU A 358 -17.39 6.23 -15.66
CA GLU A 358 -16.65 7.48 -15.44
C GLU A 358 -16.18 7.65 -13.98
N GLN A 359 -15.76 6.54 -13.37
CA GLN A 359 -15.43 6.43 -11.95
C GLN A 359 -14.01 5.96 -11.74
N THR A 360 -13.34 6.54 -10.75
CA THR A 360 -12.10 5.97 -10.20
C THR A 360 -12.43 5.02 -9.06
N ILE A 361 -12.06 3.75 -9.23
CA ILE A 361 -12.33 2.68 -8.29
C ILE A 361 -11.06 2.33 -7.51
N PHE A 362 -11.15 2.37 -6.20
CA PHE A 362 -10.14 1.85 -5.29
C PHE A 362 -10.71 0.65 -4.56
N ASP A 363 -10.28 -0.54 -4.93
CA ASP A 363 -10.62 -1.78 -4.24
C ASP A 363 -9.43 -2.22 -3.40
N GLY A 364 -9.58 -2.17 -2.08
CA GLY A 364 -8.50 -2.54 -1.18
C GLY A 364 -9.01 -3.10 0.14
N ASP A 365 -8.17 -3.91 0.77
CA ASP A 365 -8.42 -4.44 2.09
C ASP A 365 -7.51 -3.72 3.07
N PHE A 366 -8.03 -3.34 4.24
CA PHE A 366 -7.18 -2.82 5.31
C PHE A 366 -7.30 -3.66 6.58
N TYR A 367 -6.14 -3.79 7.22
CA TYR A 367 -5.98 -4.53 8.46
C TYR A 367 -6.12 -3.57 9.64
N GLU A 368 -6.69 -4.06 10.74
CA GLU A 368 -6.63 -3.39 12.02
C GLU A 368 -5.19 -3.00 12.36
N ALA A 369 -5.00 -1.85 13.01
CA ALA A 369 -3.67 -1.26 13.24
C ALA A 369 -2.65 -2.23 13.86
N ALA A 370 -3.13 -3.09 14.76
CA ALA A 370 -2.33 -4.10 15.45
C ALA A 370 -1.83 -5.25 14.56
N PHE A 371 -2.35 -5.37 13.34
CA PHE A 371 -2.12 -6.48 12.40
C PHE A 371 -1.58 -6.04 11.04
N ARG A 372 -1.31 -4.74 10.85
CA ARG A 372 -0.83 -4.23 9.56
C ARG A 372 0.56 -4.74 9.26
N TYR A 373 0.71 -5.42 8.13
CA TYR A 373 1.99 -5.90 7.61
C TYR A 373 2.83 -4.80 6.97
N ALA A 374 2.18 -3.79 6.37
CA ALA A 374 2.85 -2.58 5.93
C ALA A 374 3.02 -1.61 7.11
N PRO A 375 4.14 -0.85 7.17
CA PRO A 375 4.37 0.11 8.23
C PRO A 375 3.49 1.34 8.16
N TYR A 376 2.94 1.70 7.00
CA TYR A 376 2.00 2.81 6.81
C TYR A 376 0.72 2.30 6.11
N ASN A 377 -0.35 3.10 6.09
CA ASN A 377 -1.59 2.73 5.41
C ASN A 377 -1.61 3.32 4.02
N ALA A 378 -2.11 2.56 3.07
CA ALA A 378 -2.24 2.99 1.70
C ALA A 378 -3.11 4.27 1.62
N PRO A 379 -2.58 5.39 1.11
CA PRO A 379 -3.36 6.59 0.84
C PRO A 379 -4.06 6.43 -0.52
N TYR A 380 -5.36 6.63 -0.55
CA TYR A 380 -6.20 6.61 -1.74
C TYR A 380 -6.14 7.99 -2.35
N TYR A 381 -5.77 8.12 -3.62
CA TYR A 381 -5.71 9.44 -4.24
C TYR A 381 -6.06 9.44 -5.71
N ALA A 382 -6.64 10.55 -6.16
CA ALA A 382 -6.88 10.85 -7.56
C ALA A 382 -6.79 12.36 -7.78
N MET A 383 -6.23 12.75 -8.91
CA MET A 383 -6.21 14.12 -9.40
C MET A 383 -6.76 14.14 -10.81
N TRP A 384 -7.74 14.99 -11.05
CA TRP A 384 -8.43 15.08 -12.34
C TRP A 384 -8.79 16.53 -12.63
N SER A 385 -8.99 16.84 -13.91
CA SER A 385 -9.34 18.20 -14.34
C SER A 385 -10.49 18.18 -15.33
N LEU A 386 -11.46 19.06 -15.11
CA LEU A 386 -12.64 19.22 -15.94
C LEU A 386 -12.53 20.54 -16.73
N PRO A 387 -12.47 20.48 -18.07
CA PRO A 387 -12.41 21.69 -18.90
C PRO A 387 -13.71 22.47 -18.78
N SER A 388 -13.63 23.81 -18.84
CA SER A 388 -14.81 24.66 -18.95
C SER A 388 -15.21 24.86 -20.41
N GLN A 389 -16.49 25.13 -20.65
CA GLN A 389 -17.00 25.50 -21.97
C GLN A 389 -16.31 26.75 -22.55
N ARG A 390 -15.69 27.59 -21.70
CA ARG A 390 -14.94 28.78 -22.14
C ARG A 390 -13.78 28.41 -23.06
N GLN A 391 -13.18 27.22 -22.92
CA GLN A 391 -12.13 26.78 -23.85
C GLN A 391 -12.64 26.69 -25.28
N GLU A 392 -13.81 26.09 -25.51
CA GLU A 392 -14.40 26.00 -26.85
C GLU A 392 -14.74 27.38 -27.40
N SER A 393 -15.26 28.28 -26.56
CA SER A 393 -15.54 29.67 -26.97
C SER A 393 -14.29 30.46 -27.35
N LEU A 394 -13.15 30.19 -26.70
CA LEU A 394 -11.88 30.89 -26.95
C LEU A 394 -11.07 30.28 -28.09
N PHE A 395 -11.04 28.96 -28.17
CA PHE A 395 -10.07 28.21 -28.97
C PHE A 395 -10.73 27.36 -30.06
N GLY A 396 -12.07 27.33 -30.12
CA GLY A 396 -12.86 26.49 -31.02
C GLY A 396 -12.89 25.01 -30.64
N LYS A 397 -12.15 24.60 -29.60
CA LYS A 397 -12.07 23.25 -29.05
C LYS A 397 -11.46 23.28 -27.64
N VAL A 398 -11.55 22.18 -26.92
CA VAL A 398 -10.76 21.98 -25.70
C VAL A 398 -9.29 21.78 -26.09
N ILE A 399 -8.38 22.54 -25.46
CA ILE A 399 -6.91 22.44 -25.71
C ILE A 399 -6.11 22.16 -24.44
N LEU A 400 -6.73 22.35 -23.27
CA LEU A 400 -6.16 22.01 -21.97
C LEU A 400 -7.04 20.96 -21.31
N GLU A 401 -6.48 19.78 -21.13
CA GLU A 401 -7.06 18.64 -20.43
C GLU A 401 -6.07 18.13 -19.38
N ALA A 402 -6.51 17.24 -18.50
CA ALA A 402 -5.62 16.49 -17.61
C ALA A 402 -4.62 17.39 -16.84
N ASP A 403 -3.35 16.99 -16.79
CA ASP A 403 -2.27 17.69 -16.11
C ASP A 403 -1.97 19.08 -16.68
N ALA A 404 -2.16 19.29 -17.98
CA ALA A 404 -2.01 20.60 -18.62
C ALA A 404 -3.05 21.60 -18.12
N LEU A 405 -4.31 21.16 -17.94
CA LEU A 405 -5.34 21.98 -17.34
C LEU A 405 -5.08 22.22 -15.85
N ALA A 406 -4.63 21.19 -15.11
CA ALA A 406 -4.23 21.36 -13.72
C ALA A 406 -3.13 22.43 -13.56
N ALA A 407 -2.10 22.37 -14.42
CA ALA A 407 -1.03 23.36 -14.47
C ALA A 407 -1.56 24.77 -14.76
N TYR A 408 -2.51 24.91 -15.69
CA TYR A 408 -3.16 26.19 -15.97
C TYR A 408 -3.97 26.71 -14.77
N CYS A 409 -4.74 25.85 -14.11
CA CYS A 409 -5.55 26.28 -12.97
C CYS A 409 -4.68 26.86 -11.85
N ILE A 410 -3.56 26.20 -11.53
CA ILE A 410 -2.61 26.69 -10.53
C ILE A 410 -1.91 27.95 -11.03
N TRP A 411 -1.51 28.00 -12.30
CA TRP A 411 -0.87 29.17 -12.90
C TRP A 411 -1.76 30.42 -12.78
N GLU A 412 -3.05 30.34 -13.15
CA GLU A 412 -3.96 31.49 -13.09
C GLU A 412 -4.25 31.93 -11.64
N ILE A 413 -4.37 30.98 -10.70
CA ILE A 413 -4.56 31.27 -9.28
C ILE A 413 -3.34 31.98 -8.68
N ALA A 414 -2.14 31.65 -9.15
CA ALA A 414 -0.88 32.22 -8.66
C ALA A 414 -0.57 33.62 -9.21
N LEU A 415 -1.33 34.10 -10.20
CA LEU A 415 -1.23 35.48 -10.67
C LEU A 415 -1.72 36.45 -9.60
N ASP A 416 -1.01 37.57 -9.42
CA ASP A 416 -1.53 38.72 -8.69
C ASP A 416 -2.76 39.34 -9.41
N ASP A 417 -3.50 40.19 -8.70
CA ASP A 417 -4.76 40.74 -9.20
C ASP A 417 -4.58 41.58 -10.48
N GLU A 418 -3.47 42.32 -10.60
CA GLU A 418 -3.16 43.14 -11.76
C GLU A 418 -2.89 42.27 -13.00
N THR A 419 -1.98 41.30 -12.86
CA THR A 419 -1.58 40.36 -13.92
C THR A 419 -2.76 39.48 -14.33
N ARG A 420 -3.58 39.05 -13.38
CA ARG A 420 -4.81 38.29 -13.64
C ARG A 420 -5.82 39.10 -14.44
N THR A 421 -6.01 40.37 -14.10
CA THR A 421 -6.92 41.27 -14.83
C THR A 421 -6.44 41.47 -16.27
N GLU A 422 -5.13 41.65 -16.47
CA GLU A 422 -4.54 41.75 -17.81
C GLU A 422 -4.74 40.46 -18.62
N TRP A 423 -4.51 39.30 -18.01
CA TRP A 423 -4.77 38.01 -18.64
C TRP A 423 -6.24 37.84 -19.04
N GLN A 424 -7.17 38.17 -18.14
CA GLN A 424 -8.60 38.12 -18.42
C GLN A 424 -8.98 39.04 -19.58
N ALA A 425 -8.43 40.26 -19.63
CA ALA A 425 -8.64 41.18 -20.74
C ALA A 425 -8.07 40.65 -22.07
N ALA A 426 -6.91 39.98 -22.04
CA ALA A 426 -6.32 39.35 -23.21
C ALA A 426 -7.18 38.20 -23.74
N THR A 427 -7.67 37.33 -22.86
CA THR A 427 -8.58 36.22 -23.25
C THR A 427 -9.93 36.73 -23.74
N GLU A 428 -10.48 37.81 -23.17
CA GLU A 428 -11.74 38.39 -23.64
C GLU A 428 -11.60 39.03 -25.03
N ALA A 429 -10.47 39.70 -25.28
CA ALA A 429 -10.16 40.21 -26.60
C ALA A 429 -10.02 39.08 -27.63
N LEU A 430 -9.36 37.97 -27.25
CA LEU A 430 -9.27 36.77 -28.07
C LEU A 430 -10.66 36.19 -28.38
N ALA A 431 -11.54 36.07 -27.38
CA ALA A 431 -12.91 35.59 -27.57
C ALA A 431 -13.70 36.43 -28.60
N THR A 432 -13.51 37.74 -28.56
CA THR A 432 -14.28 38.69 -29.37
C THR A 432 -13.76 38.78 -30.81
N THR A 433 -12.43 38.76 -30.97
CA THR A 433 -11.78 39.11 -32.25
C THR A 433 -11.15 37.92 -32.95
N SER A 434 -11.00 36.78 -32.27
CA SER A 434 -10.17 35.65 -32.69
C SER A 434 -8.70 36.01 -32.95
N ASP A 435 -8.23 37.18 -32.47
CA ASP A 435 -6.85 37.64 -32.59
C ASP A 435 -6.06 37.31 -31.31
N ALA A 436 -5.06 36.43 -31.44
CA ALA A 436 -4.21 36.00 -30.34
C ALA A 436 -3.06 36.98 -30.02
N THR A 437 -2.92 38.10 -30.74
CA THR A 437 -1.80 39.05 -30.58
C THR A 437 -1.67 39.55 -29.14
N LYS A 438 -2.77 39.94 -28.49
CA LYS A 438 -2.74 40.40 -27.08
C LYS A 438 -2.35 39.30 -26.11
N ALA A 439 -2.86 38.08 -26.33
CA ALA A 439 -2.49 36.93 -25.52
C ALA A 439 -1.00 36.57 -25.70
N TYR A 440 -0.46 36.75 -26.90
CA TYR A 440 0.96 36.56 -27.20
C TYR A 440 1.85 37.65 -26.57
N ASP A 441 1.39 38.90 -26.54
CA ASP A 441 2.09 39.98 -25.82
C ASP A 441 2.15 39.71 -24.32
N PHE A 442 1.04 39.24 -23.74
CA PHE A 442 0.98 38.80 -22.36
C PHE A 442 1.91 37.60 -22.09
N LEU A 443 1.89 36.58 -22.97
CA LEU A 443 2.78 35.42 -22.90
C LEU A 443 4.26 35.85 -22.79
N LYS A 444 4.71 36.76 -23.66
CA LYS A 444 6.09 37.29 -23.63
C LYS A 444 6.42 37.97 -22.30
N LYS A 445 5.48 38.73 -21.73
CA LYS A 445 5.66 39.41 -20.43
C LYS A 445 5.85 38.40 -19.30
N CYS A 446 5.05 37.34 -19.27
CA CYS A 446 5.05 36.35 -18.20
C CYS A 446 6.24 35.37 -18.25
N MET A 447 6.96 35.27 -19.37
CA MET A 447 8.04 34.29 -19.58
C MET A 447 9.10 34.22 -18.46
N THR A 448 9.43 35.35 -17.85
CA THR A 448 10.55 35.43 -16.89
C THR A 448 10.14 35.11 -15.46
N GLN A 449 8.84 35.18 -15.14
CA GLN A 449 8.34 35.07 -13.78
C GLN A 449 7.40 33.89 -13.60
N GLN A 450 6.47 33.70 -14.55
CA GLN A 450 5.40 32.71 -14.48
C GLN A 450 5.00 32.28 -15.91
N PRO A 451 5.82 31.47 -16.62
CA PRO A 451 5.50 31.05 -17.98
C PRO A 451 4.17 30.27 -18.01
N LEU A 452 3.37 30.49 -19.06
CA LEU A 452 2.12 29.76 -19.27
C LEU A 452 2.41 28.27 -19.49
N PRO A 453 1.45 27.37 -19.19
CA PRO A 453 1.54 25.97 -19.57
C PRO A 453 1.81 25.84 -21.08
N ARG A 454 2.75 24.94 -21.43
CA ARG A 454 3.27 24.80 -22.78
C ARG A 454 2.17 24.62 -23.86
N PRO A 455 1.13 23.78 -23.68
CA PRO A 455 0.10 23.62 -24.70
C PRO A 455 -0.65 24.93 -25.02
N LEU A 456 -0.91 25.76 -24.00
CA LEU A 456 -1.55 27.06 -24.19
C LEU A 456 -0.60 28.06 -24.88
N ALA A 457 0.66 28.08 -24.48
CA ALA A 457 1.67 28.94 -25.10
C ALA A 457 1.89 28.62 -26.59
N GLU A 458 1.98 27.33 -26.94
CA GLU A 458 2.07 26.86 -28.33
C GLU A 458 0.82 27.24 -29.13
N TRP A 459 -0.37 27.06 -28.56
CA TRP A 459 -1.61 27.48 -29.22
C TRP A 459 -1.61 28.99 -29.50
N ILE A 460 -1.27 29.82 -28.50
CA ILE A 460 -1.25 31.29 -28.63
C ILE A 460 -0.24 31.73 -29.70
N ALA A 461 0.98 31.21 -29.67
CA ALA A 461 2.03 31.57 -30.63
C ALA A 461 1.62 31.24 -32.07
N ASN A 462 1.09 30.03 -32.29
CA ASN A 462 0.60 29.59 -33.60
C ASN A 462 -0.52 30.50 -34.13
N HIS A 463 -1.50 30.86 -33.28
CA HIS A 463 -2.63 31.70 -33.70
C HIS A 463 -2.27 33.18 -33.85
N ALA A 464 -1.19 33.64 -33.21
CA ALA A 464 -0.63 34.96 -33.41
C ALA A 464 0.30 35.04 -34.64
N ASN A 465 0.58 33.92 -35.31
CA ASN A 465 1.62 33.79 -36.34
C ASN A 465 2.99 34.29 -35.86
N GLN A 466 3.34 33.93 -34.62
CA GLN A 466 4.61 34.30 -33.98
C GLN A 466 5.35 33.02 -33.54
N PRO A 467 6.69 33.04 -33.48
CA PRO A 467 7.44 31.93 -32.89
C PRO A 467 7.14 31.80 -31.39
N LEU A 468 7.26 30.60 -30.84
CA LEU A 468 7.20 30.42 -29.39
C LEU A 468 8.39 31.18 -28.75
N PRO A 469 8.20 31.89 -27.61
CA PRO A 469 9.32 32.58 -26.96
C PRO A 469 10.43 31.61 -26.55
N ALA A 470 11.69 32.03 -26.72
CA ALA A 470 12.89 31.18 -26.53
C ALA A 470 13.00 30.51 -25.14
N GLY A 471 12.27 30.98 -24.12
CA GLY A 471 12.22 30.35 -22.80
C GLY A 471 11.50 29.00 -22.77
N TYR A 472 10.79 28.61 -23.83
CA TYR A 472 10.20 27.28 -23.99
C TYR A 472 11.13 26.27 -24.70
N ASP A 473 12.27 26.73 -25.21
CA ASP A 473 13.27 25.92 -25.91
C ASP A 473 14.24 25.26 -24.93
N ALA A 474 13.76 24.43 -23.99
CA ALA A 474 14.64 23.56 -23.20
C ALA A 474 13.92 22.34 -22.59
N THR A 475 14.25 21.18 -23.16
CA THR A 475 14.14 19.80 -22.63
C THR A 475 12.72 19.24 -22.41
N PRO A 476 12.37 18.08 -23.01
CA PRO A 476 11.14 17.39 -22.62
C PRO A 476 11.24 17.06 -21.13
N MET A 477 10.28 17.56 -20.33
CA MET A 477 9.92 16.85 -19.10
C MET A 477 9.54 15.45 -19.53
N ILE A 478 10.24 14.46 -18.97
CA ILE A 478 10.11 13.02 -19.22
C ILE A 478 8.65 12.71 -19.57
N ALA A 479 8.39 12.40 -20.84
CA ALA A 479 7.08 11.98 -21.27
C ALA A 479 6.67 10.76 -20.44
N PRO A 480 5.40 10.64 -20.01
CA PRO A 480 4.89 9.35 -19.57
C PRO A 480 5.17 8.34 -20.69
N ALA A 481 5.69 7.18 -20.35
CA ALA A 481 5.87 6.12 -21.34
C ALA A 481 4.52 5.90 -22.06
N GLU A 482 4.51 6.06 -23.38
CA GLU A 482 3.34 5.70 -24.18
C GLU A 482 2.93 4.27 -23.81
N PRO A 483 1.64 3.97 -23.62
CA PRO A 483 1.20 2.59 -23.52
C PRO A 483 1.60 1.90 -24.81
N SER A 484 2.47 0.89 -24.71
CA SER A 484 2.90 0.10 -25.85
C SER A 484 1.67 -0.56 -26.48
N ASP A 485 1.25 -0.07 -27.64
CA ASP A 485 0.42 -0.80 -28.59
C ASP A 485 1.20 -2.01 -29.11
N GLU A 486 1.36 -3.05 -28.29
CA GLU A 486 1.83 -4.35 -28.77
C GLU A 486 0.71 -5.02 -29.56
N LYS A 487 0.70 -4.71 -30.86
CA LYS A 487 0.18 -5.63 -31.88
C LYS A 487 0.87 -6.98 -31.68
N HIS A 488 0.10 -7.98 -31.27
CA HIS A 488 0.49 -9.38 -31.30
C HIS A 488 1.15 -9.74 -32.65
N PRO A 489 2.36 -10.33 -32.67
CA PRO A 489 2.83 -11.02 -33.85
C PRO A 489 2.00 -12.30 -34.04
N PRO A 490 1.68 -12.68 -35.29
CA PRO A 490 0.89 -13.86 -35.56
C PRO A 490 1.66 -15.12 -35.12
N ALA A 491 0.93 -16.04 -34.49
CA ALA A 491 1.42 -17.36 -34.10
C ALA A 491 2.07 -18.06 -35.32
N ALA A 492 3.36 -18.38 -35.21
CA ALA A 492 4.02 -19.25 -36.15
C ALA A 492 3.54 -20.69 -35.93
N ALA A 493 3.04 -21.30 -37.01
CA ALA A 493 2.72 -22.71 -37.09
C ALA A 493 3.95 -23.54 -37.48
N GLY A 494 4.11 -24.72 -36.86
CA GLY A 494 5.05 -25.80 -37.25
C GLY A 494 6.45 -25.62 -36.65
N VAL A 495 7.09 -26.60 -36.00
CA VAL A 495 7.06 -28.08 -36.08
C VAL A 495 7.28 -28.67 -34.70
#